data_AF-A0A177SE12-F1
#
_entry.id   AF-A0A177SE12-F1
#
_cell.length_a   1.000
_cell.length_b   1.000
_cell.length_c   1.000
_cell.angle_alpha   90.00
_cell.angle_beta   90.00
_cell.angle_gamma   90.00
#
_symmetry.space_group_name_H-M   'P 1'
#
loop_
_entity.id
_entity.type
_entity.pdbx_description
1 polymer ?
#
loop_
_entity_poly.entity_id
_entity_poly.type
_entity_poly.pdbx_seq_one_letter_code
_entity_poly.pdbx_strand_id
1 'polypeptide(L)'
;MQEITLEKLQFREDYHIGLNQFLMDVANGNRLIFHFRGHTEETMVIVGDYSCNYFRLTFEADAILLRSPDLYELKEDVEINPIPLLTLTDSKLLTFAREMMNLDPTKDWVHYWLRAFEQDFHVLSPRPPVLTDLGHKRSDAIVKHSFDSFIVE
;
A
#
# COMPACT_ATOMS: atom_id res chain seq x y z
N MET A 1 -20.64 -1.85 9.46
CA MET A 1 -19.45 -2.37 8.76
C MET A 1 -18.67 -1.15 8.30
N GLN A 2 -17.41 -0.99 8.70
CA GLN A 2 -16.68 0.28 8.55
C GLN A 2 -15.79 0.27 7.32
N GLU A 3 -16.00 1.23 6.42
CA GLU A 3 -15.17 1.56 5.26
C GLU A 3 -13.67 1.57 5.57
N ILE A 4 -12.84 1.13 4.62
CA ILE A 4 -11.38 1.20 4.73
C ILE A 4 -10.85 2.54 4.23
N THR A 5 -10.01 3.20 5.03
CA THR A 5 -9.44 4.51 4.72
C THR A 5 -7.91 4.44 4.76
N LEU A 6 -7.25 5.43 4.14
CA LEU A 6 -5.78 5.53 4.22
C LEU A 6 -5.32 5.73 5.66
N GLU A 7 -6.06 6.52 6.45
CA GLU A 7 -5.80 6.73 7.88
C GLU A 7 -5.79 5.41 8.66
N LYS A 8 -6.72 4.48 8.37
CA LYS A 8 -6.70 3.16 9.00
C LYS A 8 -5.41 2.40 8.69
N LEU A 9 -4.90 2.48 7.46
CA LEU A 9 -3.64 1.82 7.09
C LEU A 9 -2.42 2.50 7.73
N GLN A 10 -2.49 3.81 7.98
CA GLN A 10 -1.37 4.61 8.50
C GLN A 10 -1.33 4.74 10.02
N PHE A 11 -2.42 4.42 10.74
CA PHE A 11 -2.51 4.71 12.18
C PHE A 11 -3.02 3.53 13.03
N ARG A 12 -3.37 2.38 12.44
CA ARG A 12 -3.86 1.21 13.18
C ARG A 12 -2.84 0.08 13.18
N GLU A 13 -2.25 -0.17 14.35
CA GLU A 13 -1.30 -1.28 14.53
C GLU A 13 -1.98 -2.66 14.55
N ASP A 14 -3.25 -2.70 14.96
CA ASP A 14 -4.09 -3.90 15.02
C ASP A 14 -4.76 -4.23 13.67
N TYR A 15 -4.52 -3.43 12.64
CA TYR A 15 -5.02 -3.71 11.30
C TYR A 15 -3.96 -4.47 10.52
N HIS A 16 -4.36 -5.57 9.90
CA HIS A 16 -3.46 -6.44 9.16
C HIS A 16 -3.85 -6.50 7.69
N ILE A 17 -2.87 -6.65 6.80
CA ILE A 17 -3.09 -6.74 5.36
C ILE A 17 -2.32 -7.93 4.77
N GLY A 18 -2.89 -8.53 3.73
CA GLY A 18 -2.28 -9.61 2.96
C GLY A 18 -2.40 -9.32 1.47
N LEU A 19 -1.34 -9.58 0.71
CA LEU A 19 -1.35 -9.30 -0.73
C LEU A 19 -2.24 -10.32 -1.45
N ASN A 20 -3.24 -9.81 -2.17
CA ASN A 20 -4.07 -10.64 -3.05
C ASN A 20 -3.56 -10.63 -4.50
N GLN A 21 -3.16 -9.47 -5.02
CA GLN A 21 -2.62 -9.35 -6.38
C GLN A 21 -1.75 -8.10 -6.51
N PHE A 22 -0.66 -8.20 -7.26
CA PHE A 22 0.17 -7.07 -7.65
C PHE A 22 0.23 -6.95 -9.18
N LEU A 23 0.15 -5.73 -9.68
CA LEU A 23 0.25 -5.40 -11.11
C LEU A 23 1.17 -4.19 -11.29
N MET A 24 1.97 -4.21 -12.34
CA MET A 24 2.76 -3.08 -12.80
C MET A 24 2.31 -2.68 -14.20
N ASP A 25 1.81 -1.46 -14.33
CA ASP A 25 1.33 -0.90 -15.58
C ASP A 25 2.40 0.02 -16.18
N VAL A 26 3.31 -0.61 -16.94
CA VAL A 26 4.45 0.03 -17.58
C VAL A 26 4.00 1.05 -18.63
N ALA A 27 2.88 0.79 -19.33
CA ALA A 27 2.34 1.67 -20.36
C ALA A 27 1.87 3.01 -19.77
N ASN A 28 1.41 3.01 -18.52
CA ASN A 28 1.01 4.21 -17.78
C ASN A 28 2.11 4.71 -16.84
N GLY A 29 3.35 4.72 -17.32
CA GLY A 29 4.49 5.33 -16.62
C GLY A 29 4.90 4.58 -15.36
N ASN A 30 4.88 3.24 -15.39
CA ASN A 30 5.21 2.37 -14.25
C ASN A 30 4.28 2.55 -13.04
N ARG A 31 2.99 2.74 -13.27
CA ARG A 31 1.99 2.73 -12.19
C ARG A 31 2.01 1.38 -11.47
N LEU A 32 2.04 1.42 -10.14
CA LEU A 32 2.03 0.22 -9.29
C LEU A 32 0.64 0.04 -8.67
N ILE A 33 0.08 -1.16 -8.78
CA ILE A 33 -1.27 -1.44 -8.31
C ILE A 33 -1.22 -2.67 -7.40
N PHE A 34 -1.54 -2.45 -6.13
CA PHE A 34 -1.64 -3.50 -5.13
C PHE A 34 -3.10 -3.73 -4.78
N HIS A 35 -3.54 -4.98 -4.80
CA HIS A 35 -4.82 -5.41 -4.28
C HIS A 35 -4.56 -6.14 -2.98
N PHE A 36 -5.13 -5.64 -1.91
CA PHE A 36 -4.99 -6.20 -0.58
C PHE A 36 -6.33 -6.71 -0.07
N ARG A 37 -6.22 -7.70 0.81
CA ARG A 37 -7.23 -8.04 1.80
C ARG A 37 -6.76 -7.47 3.15
N GLY A 38 -7.67 -6.99 3.99
CA GLY A 38 -7.33 -6.54 5.33
C GLY A 38 -8.43 -6.75 6.35
N HIS A 39 -8.03 -6.96 7.60
CA HIS A 39 -8.92 -7.22 8.72
C HIS A 39 -8.17 -6.93 10.04
N THR A 40 -8.91 -6.71 11.13
CA THR A 40 -8.33 -6.56 12.48
C THR A 40 -8.01 -7.91 13.16
N GLU A 41 -8.25 -9.01 12.45
CA GLU A 41 -7.97 -10.37 12.91
C GLU A 41 -7.04 -11.01 11.89
N GLU A 42 -5.82 -11.29 12.32
CA GLU A 42 -4.74 -11.83 11.51
C GLU A 42 -5.11 -13.13 10.79
N THR A 43 -5.76 -14.05 11.50
CA THR A 43 -6.19 -15.35 10.96
C THR A 43 -7.09 -15.19 9.74
N MET A 44 -8.03 -14.23 9.76
CA MET A 44 -8.95 -13.94 8.66
C MET A 44 -8.20 -13.48 7.40
N VAL A 45 -7.18 -12.63 7.58
CA VAL A 45 -6.34 -12.15 6.50
C VAL A 45 -5.53 -13.29 5.90
N ILE A 46 -4.92 -14.14 6.73
CA ILE A 46 -4.08 -15.27 6.29
C ILE A 46 -4.91 -16.26 5.45
N VAL A 47 -6.08 -16.67 5.95
CA VAL A 47 -6.93 -17.64 5.26
C VAL A 47 -7.71 -17.03 4.08
N GLY A 48 -7.72 -15.70 3.96
CA GLY A 48 -8.43 -14.98 2.90
C GLY A 48 -9.94 -15.04 3.05
N ASP A 49 -10.44 -14.97 4.28
CA ASP A 49 -11.86 -15.07 4.59
C ASP A 49 -12.69 -13.95 3.93
N TYR A 50 -13.96 -14.24 3.65
CA TYR A 50 -14.90 -13.33 2.99
C TYR A 50 -15.23 -12.08 3.83
N SER A 51 -15.03 -12.12 5.14
CA SER A 51 -15.16 -10.95 6.03
C SER A 51 -14.10 -9.86 5.79
N CYS A 52 -13.00 -10.16 5.11
CA CYS A 52 -11.94 -9.18 4.84
C CYS A 52 -12.45 -7.98 4.03
N ASN A 53 -11.93 -6.79 4.34
CA ASN A 53 -12.01 -5.66 3.44
C ASN A 53 -11.08 -5.93 2.24
N TYR A 54 -11.56 -5.71 1.04
CA TYR A 54 -10.77 -5.74 -0.18
C TYR A 54 -10.57 -4.30 -0.64
N PHE A 55 -9.34 -3.93 -0.87
CA PHE A 55 -9.03 -2.57 -1.32
C PHE A 55 -7.85 -2.60 -2.28
N ARG A 56 -7.79 -1.54 -3.09
CA ARG A 56 -6.71 -1.31 -4.03
C ARG A 56 -5.92 -0.09 -3.59
N LEU A 57 -4.60 -0.24 -3.54
CA LEU A 57 -3.68 0.87 -3.38
C LEU A 57 -2.96 1.09 -4.70
N THR A 58 -3.09 2.29 -5.26
CA THR A 58 -2.51 2.66 -6.56
C THR A 58 -1.49 3.76 -6.36
N PHE A 59 -0.24 3.49 -6.74
CA PHE A 59 0.78 4.52 -6.89
C PHE A 59 0.84 4.90 -8.36
N GLU A 60 0.58 6.18 -8.64
CA GLU A 60 0.55 6.74 -9.99
C GLU A 60 1.93 6.69 -10.67
N ALA A 61 2.00 7.21 -11.91
CA ALA A 61 3.22 7.18 -12.71
C ALA A 61 4.48 7.67 -11.95
N ASP A 62 5.62 7.11 -12.35
CA ASP A 62 6.95 7.28 -11.78
C ASP A 62 7.17 6.60 -10.42
N ALA A 63 6.23 5.79 -9.94
CA ALA A 63 6.45 4.98 -8.75
C ALA A 63 7.50 3.90 -9.00
N ILE A 64 8.35 3.66 -8.00
CA ILE A 64 9.44 2.68 -8.06
C ILE A 64 9.23 1.67 -6.95
N LEU A 65 9.08 0.41 -7.32
CA LEU A 65 9.12 -0.70 -6.37
C LEU A 65 10.58 -1.04 -6.07
N LEU A 66 11.00 -0.84 -4.83
CA LEU A 66 12.32 -1.22 -4.35
C LEU A 66 12.28 -2.62 -3.74
N ARG A 67 13.43 -3.31 -3.82
CA ARG A 67 13.66 -4.53 -3.04
C ARG A 67 13.86 -4.17 -1.57
N SER A 68 13.71 -5.15 -0.68
CA SER A 68 13.90 -4.96 0.78
C SER A 68 15.23 -4.22 1.06
N PRO A 69 15.25 -3.26 2.01
CA PRO A 69 16.46 -2.61 2.51
C PRO A 69 17.58 -3.59 2.88
N ASP A 70 17.22 -4.78 3.37
CA ASP A 70 18.17 -5.84 3.74
C ASP A 70 19.09 -6.23 2.59
N LEU A 71 18.57 -6.17 1.35
CA LEU A 71 19.32 -6.54 0.15
C LEU A 71 20.43 -5.53 -0.18
N TYR A 72 20.37 -4.34 0.44
CA TYR A 72 21.33 -3.26 0.33
C TYR A 72 22.13 -3.06 1.63
N GLU A 73 21.96 -3.95 2.63
CA GLU A 73 22.52 -3.81 3.98
C GLU A 73 22.11 -2.48 4.67
N LEU A 74 20.97 -1.91 4.25
CA LEU A 74 20.43 -0.68 4.80
C LEU A 74 19.45 -1.02 5.92
N LYS A 75 19.77 -0.62 7.16
CA LYS A 75 18.83 -0.70 8.28
C LYS A 75 18.13 0.64 8.43
N GLU A 76 16.84 0.71 8.13
CA GLU A 76 16.04 1.87 8.51
C GLU A 76 16.12 2.10 10.02
N ASP A 77 15.99 3.36 10.45
CA ASP A 77 16.03 3.69 11.89
C ASP A 77 14.81 3.12 12.64
N VAL A 78 13.76 2.80 11.90
CA VAL A 78 12.59 2.05 12.40
C VAL A 78 12.89 0.55 12.30
N GLU A 79 13.15 -0.09 13.44
CA GLU A 79 13.46 -1.53 13.51
C GLU A 79 12.24 -2.42 13.24
N ILE A 80 11.03 -1.95 13.57
CA ILE A 80 9.77 -2.67 13.40
C ILE A 80 8.72 -1.69 12.90
N ASN A 81 8.15 -1.94 11.72
CA ASN A 81 6.98 -1.20 11.24
C ASN A 81 5.72 -1.76 11.93
N PRO A 82 5.02 -1.02 12.82
CA PRO A 82 3.88 -1.52 13.57
C PRO A 82 2.54 -1.45 12.80
N ILE A 83 2.49 -0.76 11.65
CA ILE A 83 1.27 -0.44 10.90
C ILE A 83 1.32 -0.97 9.45
N PRO A 84 0.17 -1.13 8.77
CA PRO A 84 0.12 -1.58 7.37
C PRO A 84 0.85 -0.70 6.36
N LEU A 85 0.80 0.62 6.53
CA LEU A 85 1.39 1.59 5.60
C LEU A 85 2.11 2.68 6.38
N LEU A 86 3.44 2.58 6.44
CA LEU A 86 4.29 3.61 7.02
C LEU A 86 4.79 4.55 5.93
N THR A 87 4.73 5.86 6.21
CA THR A 87 5.24 6.90 5.30
C THR A 87 6.50 7.49 5.91
N LEU A 88 7.61 7.39 5.18
CA LEU A 88 8.93 7.86 5.57
C LEU A 88 9.37 8.98 4.62
N THR A 89 9.47 10.20 5.14
CA THR A 89 9.97 11.36 4.38
C THR A 89 11.49 11.39 4.32
N ASP A 90 12.15 10.83 5.34
CA ASP A 90 13.60 10.72 5.48
C ASP A 90 13.94 9.27 5.81
N SER A 91 14.22 8.46 4.79
CA SER A 91 14.65 7.06 4.95
C SER A 91 16.01 6.82 4.32
N LYS A 92 16.74 5.82 4.83
CA LYS A 92 18.06 5.46 4.27
C LYS A 92 17.90 4.88 2.87
N LEU A 93 16.83 4.14 2.63
CA LEU A 93 16.50 3.61 1.31
C LEU A 93 16.20 4.74 0.31
N LEU A 94 15.49 5.79 0.72
CA LEU A 94 15.24 6.97 -0.12
C LEU A 94 16.53 7.72 -0.42
N THR A 95 17.40 7.88 0.57
CA THR A 95 18.72 8.51 0.41
C THR A 95 19.57 7.73 -0.59
N PHE A 96 19.68 6.41 -0.39
CA PHE A 96 20.38 5.52 -1.32
C PHE A 96 19.83 5.61 -2.74
N ALA A 97 18.50 5.59 -2.90
CA ALA A 97 17.88 5.67 -4.22
C ALA A 97 18.18 7.02 -4.91
N ARG A 98 18.16 8.14 -4.17
CA ARG A 98 18.54 9.46 -4.71
C ARG A 98 19.98 9.47 -5.23
N GLU A 99 20.91 8.86 -4.51
CA GLU A 99 22.33 8.82 -4.88
C GLU A 99 22.66 7.83 -6.00
N MET A 100 21.99 6.67 -6.01
CA MET A 100 22.39 5.53 -6.83
C MET A 100 21.46 5.24 -8.01
N MET A 101 20.23 5.76 -8.01
CA MET A 101 19.20 5.44 -9.01
C MET A 101 18.81 6.63 -9.89
N ASN A 102 19.52 7.77 -9.80
CA ASN A 102 19.24 9.00 -10.58
C ASN A 102 17.77 9.44 -10.50
N LEU A 103 17.22 9.48 -9.29
CA LEU A 103 15.86 10.00 -9.09
C LEU A 103 15.77 11.45 -9.56
N ASP A 104 14.65 11.81 -10.19
CA ASP A 104 14.40 13.17 -10.63
C ASP A 104 14.39 14.12 -9.41
N PRO A 105 15.35 15.05 -9.28
CA PRO A 105 15.48 15.91 -8.11
C PRO A 105 14.38 16.98 -8.03
N THR A 106 13.59 17.17 -9.10
CA THR A 106 12.47 18.13 -9.11
C THR A 106 11.21 17.57 -8.47
N LYS A 107 11.19 16.27 -8.14
CA LYS A 107 10.04 15.59 -7.56
C LYS A 107 10.22 15.36 -6.05
N ASP A 108 9.13 15.51 -5.32
CA ASP A 108 9.07 15.27 -3.88
C ASP A 108 8.89 13.77 -3.59
N TRP A 109 9.98 13.01 -3.77
CA TRP A 109 9.98 11.57 -3.51
C TRP A 109 9.73 11.26 -2.04
N VAL A 110 8.76 10.37 -1.80
CA VAL A 110 8.42 9.84 -0.47
C VAL A 110 8.57 8.32 -0.50
N HIS A 111 9.06 7.75 0.61
CA HIS A 111 9.14 6.31 0.79
C HIS A 111 7.91 5.79 1.55
N TYR A 112 7.21 4.84 0.94
CA TYR A 112 6.11 4.11 1.52
C TYR A 112 6.54 2.67 1.82
N TRP A 113 6.39 2.26 3.07
CA TRP A 113 6.66 0.91 3.54
C TRP A 113 5.33 0.21 3.85
N LEU A 114 4.95 -0.71 2.96
CA LEU A 114 3.76 -1.54 3.07
C LEU A 114 4.14 -2.83 3.79
N ARG A 115 3.51 -3.10 4.94
CA ARG A 115 3.72 -4.32 5.71
C ARG A 115 2.57 -5.28 5.51
N ALA A 116 2.81 -6.34 4.73
CA ALA A 116 1.87 -7.43 4.50
C ALA A 116 2.40 -8.74 5.09
N PHE A 117 1.51 -9.71 5.36
CA PHE A 117 1.90 -11.00 5.93
C PHE A 117 2.96 -11.75 5.14
N GLU A 118 2.86 -11.71 3.81
CA GLU A 118 3.75 -12.48 2.94
C GLU A 118 5.15 -11.87 2.87
N GLN A 119 5.22 -10.53 2.83
CA GLN A 119 6.45 -9.74 2.78
C GLN A 119 6.14 -8.25 2.90
N ASP A 120 7.19 -7.49 3.16
CA ASP A 120 7.15 -6.03 3.09
C ASP A 120 7.43 -5.53 1.66
N PHE A 121 6.78 -4.44 1.28
CA PHE A 121 7.00 -3.75 0.01
C PHE A 121 7.45 -2.32 0.28
N HIS A 122 8.53 -1.91 -0.38
CA HIS A 122 9.07 -0.56 -0.28
C HIS A 122 8.84 0.14 -1.61
N VAL A 123 8.04 1.20 -1.59
CA VAL A 123 7.68 1.97 -2.79
C VAL A 123 8.18 3.38 -2.63
N LEU A 124 8.94 3.88 -3.60
CA LEU A 124 9.17 5.32 -3.72
C LEU A 124 8.14 5.89 -4.67
N SER A 125 7.49 6.97 -4.26
CA SER A 125 6.55 7.67 -5.14
C SER A 125 6.63 9.18 -4.92
N PRO A 126 6.60 9.98 -5.99
CA PRO A 126 6.56 11.43 -5.89
C PRO A 126 5.16 11.96 -5.55
N ARG A 127 4.17 11.07 -5.41
CA ARG A 127 2.77 11.39 -5.16
C ARG A 127 2.19 10.43 -4.13
N PRO A 128 1.21 10.86 -3.30
CA PRO A 128 0.48 9.96 -2.42
C PRO A 128 -0.23 8.84 -3.20
N PRO A 129 -0.31 7.63 -2.64
CA PRO A 129 -1.11 6.58 -3.25
C PRO A 129 -2.60 6.89 -3.13
N VAL A 130 -3.36 6.39 -4.10
CA VAL A 130 -4.83 6.42 -4.07
C VAL A 130 -5.33 5.11 -3.51
N LEU A 131 -6.13 5.19 -2.45
CA LEU A 131 -6.87 4.05 -1.91
C LEU A 131 -8.25 3.98 -2.57
N THR A 132 -8.62 2.80 -3.04
CA THR A 132 -9.98 2.49 -3.51
C THR A 132 -10.53 1.34 -2.68
N ASP A 133 -11.58 1.60 -1.90
CA ASP A 133 -12.35 0.53 -1.25
C ASP A 133 -13.09 -0.29 -2.32
N LEU A 134 -12.85 -1.60 -2.36
CA LEU A 134 -13.55 -2.52 -3.25
C LEU A 134 -14.70 -3.21 -2.51
N GLY A 135 -14.81 -3.03 -1.19
CA GLY A 135 -15.80 -3.59 -0.30
C GLY A 135 -15.39 -4.98 0.21
N HIS A 136 -16.34 -5.89 0.32
CA HIS A 136 -16.10 -7.23 0.88
C HIS A 136 -16.45 -8.30 -0.14
N LYS A 137 -15.84 -9.48 -0.02
CA LYS A 137 -16.31 -10.64 -0.78
C LYS A 137 -17.49 -11.27 -0.07
N ARG A 138 -18.51 -11.68 -0.83
CA ARG A 138 -19.57 -12.60 -0.34
C ARG A 138 -19.48 -13.99 -0.97
N SER A 139 -18.70 -14.10 -2.04
CA SER A 139 -18.37 -15.29 -2.84
C SER A 139 -17.13 -14.93 -3.68
N ASP A 140 -16.93 -15.53 -4.86
CA ASP A 140 -15.95 -15.02 -5.84
C ASP A 140 -16.26 -13.59 -6.33
N ALA A 141 -17.46 -13.07 -6.02
CA ALA A 141 -17.84 -11.69 -6.30
C ALA A 141 -17.45 -10.73 -5.16
N ILE A 142 -16.90 -9.59 -5.57
CA ILE A 142 -16.61 -8.44 -4.70
C ILE A 142 -17.83 -7.51 -4.68
N VAL A 143 -18.35 -7.21 -3.49
CA VAL A 143 -19.48 -6.30 -3.28
C VAL A 143 -18.95 -4.90 -3.00
N LYS A 144 -19.07 -4.00 -3.99
CA LYS A 144 -18.67 -2.60 -3.84
C LYS A 144 -19.74 -1.82 -3.09
N HIS A 145 -19.32 -0.99 -2.14
CA HIS A 145 -20.17 0.03 -1.55
C HIS A 145 -19.84 1.37 -2.21
N SER A 146 -20.68 1.81 -3.15
CA SER A 146 -20.66 3.20 -3.64
C SER A 146 -21.74 3.98 -2.91
N PHE A 147 -21.37 5.06 -2.24
CA PHE A 147 -22.35 6.07 -1.87
C PHE A 147 -22.63 6.89 -3.12
N ASP A 148 -23.73 6.56 -3.81
CA ASP A 148 -24.35 7.54 -4.69
C ASP A 148 -24.75 8.70 -3.77
N SER A 149 -23.99 9.79 -3.81
CA SER A 149 -24.46 11.07 -3.29
C SER A 149 -25.72 11.38 -4.06
N PHE A 150 -26.88 11.22 -3.41
CA PHE A 150 -28.15 11.74 -3.88
C PHE A 150 -27.95 13.22 -4.21
N ILE A 151 -27.75 13.55 -5.49
CA ILE A 151 -28.08 14.87 -6.00
C ILE A 151 -29.60 14.86 -6.09
N VAL A 152 -30.21 15.46 -5.09
CA VAL A 152 -31.59 15.92 -5.15
C VAL A 152 -31.59 17.10 -6.11
N GLU A 153 -32.15 16.93 -7.30
CA GLU A 153 -32.78 18.02 -8.05
C GLU A 153 -34.30 17.94 -7.85
#